data_AF-A0A962H489-F1
#
_entry.id   AF-A0A962H489-F1
#
_cell.length_a   1.000
_cell.length_b   1.000
_cell.length_c   1.000
_cell.angle_alpha   90.00
_cell.angle_beta   90.00
_cell.angle_gamma   90.00
#
_symmetry.space_group_name_H-M   'P 1'
#
loop_
_entity.id
_entity.type
_entity.pdbx_description
1 polymer ?
#
loop_
_entity_poly.entity_id
_entity_poly.type
_entity_poly.pdbx_seq_one_letter_code
_entity_poly.pdbx_strand_id
1 'polypeptide(L)'
;MLSYRHSFHAGNFADLLKHIVLVEILQHLTQKDTAFEYIDTHSGVGLYDLQSSDSQKLHEYTEGIGKLNFEEFPELSRYFDVIKSFNDSDTIKFYPGSPSIAQ
;
A
#
# COMPACT_ATOMS: atom_id res chain seq x y z
N MET A 1 21.80 -12.78 7.76
CA MET A 1 20.58 -13.04 8.56
C MET A 1 19.64 -11.88 8.30
N LEU A 2 18.51 -12.10 7.61
CA LEU A 2 17.52 -11.05 7.35
C LEU A 2 16.48 -11.13 8.46
N SER A 3 16.61 -10.26 9.47
CA SER A 3 15.69 -10.22 10.62
C SER A 3 14.49 -9.30 10.38
N TYR A 4 14.56 -8.41 9.38
CA TYR A 4 13.47 -7.50 9.05
C TYR A 4 12.39 -8.23 8.23
N ARG A 5 11.13 -8.08 8.65
CA ARG A 5 9.96 -8.46 7.84
C ARG A 5 9.02 -7.28 7.77
N HIS A 6 8.63 -6.93 6.55
CA HIS A 6 7.73 -5.79 6.36
C HIS A 6 6.30 -6.06 6.85
N SER A 7 5.92 -7.33 7.04
CA SER A 7 4.62 -7.74 7.61
C SER A 7 4.34 -7.13 8.99
N PHE A 8 5.36 -6.82 9.79
CA PHE A 8 5.20 -6.13 11.08
C PHE A 8 4.79 -4.65 10.93
N HIS A 9 5.05 -4.05 9.76
CA HIS A 9 4.98 -2.61 9.53
C HIS A 9 4.01 -2.22 8.41
N ALA A 10 3.46 -3.21 7.69
CA ALA A 10 2.62 -3.00 6.52
C ALA A 10 1.44 -2.08 6.85
N GLY A 11 1.26 -1.03 6.05
CA GLY A 11 0.15 -0.10 6.19
C GLY A 11 0.34 0.97 7.26
N ASN A 12 1.53 1.11 7.84
CA ASN A 12 1.86 2.20 8.75
C ASN A 12 1.96 3.55 8.00
N PHE A 13 2.22 4.65 8.73
CA PHE A 13 2.31 5.99 8.16
C PHE A 13 3.42 6.16 7.10
N ALA A 14 4.51 5.40 7.19
CA ALA A 14 5.60 5.47 6.22
C ALA A 14 5.19 4.83 4.89
N ASP A 15 4.47 3.71 4.96
CA ASP A 15 3.86 3.08 3.80
C ASP A 15 2.82 3.97 3.13
N LEU A 16 2.00 4.70 3.92
CA LEU A 16 1.07 5.68 3.36
C LEU A 16 1.78 6.70 2.47
N LEU A 17 2.79 7.40 2.99
CA LEU A 17 3.54 8.40 2.23
C LEU A 17 4.18 7.79 0.98
N LYS A 18 4.87 6.66 1.14
CA LYS A 18 5.58 5.97 0.05
C LYS A 18 4.63 5.54 -1.06
N HIS A 19 3.49 4.95 -0.71
CA HIS A 19 2.56 4.36 -1.68
C HIS A 19 1.64 5.40 -2.32
N ILE A 20 1.27 6.48 -1.62
CA ILE A 20 0.59 7.63 -2.24
C ILE A 20 1.48 8.22 -3.34
N VAL A 21 2.76 8.46 -3.05
CA VAL A 21 3.72 8.98 -4.02
C VAL A 21 3.90 8.01 -5.20
N LEU A 22 4.01 6.71 -4.93
CA LEU A 22 4.14 5.70 -5.98
C LEU A 22 2.93 5.71 -6.93
N VAL A 23 1.71 5.74 -6.40
CA VAL A 23 0.48 5.79 -7.21
C VAL A 23 0.48 7.02 -8.11
N GLU A 24 0.80 8.20 -7.58
CA GLU A 24 0.82 9.43 -8.38
C GLU A 24 1.92 9.42 -9.45
N ILE A 25 3.10 8.85 -9.17
CA ILE A 25 4.16 8.68 -10.17
C ILE A 25 3.69 7.77 -11.31
N LEU A 26 3.13 6.60 -10.98
CA LEU A 26 2.67 5.65 -11.99
C LEU A 26 1.55 6.25 -12.84
N GLN A 27 0.60 6.94 -12.22
CA GLN A 27 -0.51 7.63 -12.89
C GLN A 27 -0.03 8.78 -13.79
N HIS A 28 1.09 9.42 -13.46
CA HIS A 28 1.68 10.42 -14.34
C HIS A 28 2.41 9.79 -15.54
N LEU A 29 3.19 8.73 -15.30
CA LEU A 29 3.94 8.05 -16.37
C LEU A 29 3.02 7.39 -17.41
N THR A 30 1.85 6.90 -17.01
CA THR A 30 0.86 6.29 -17.92
C THR A 30 0.10 7.30 -18.80
N GLN A 31 0.28 8.61 -18.61
CA GLN A 31 -0.35 9.63 -19.46
C GLN A 31 0.23 9.64 -20.88
N LYS A 32 1.45 9.13 -21.05
CA LYS A 32 2.11 9.00 -22.35
C LYS A 32 1.98 7.56 -22.84
N ASP A 33 1.61 7.39 -24.10
CA ASP A 33 1.59 6.09 -24.79
C ASP A 33 3.01 5.64 -25.19
N THR A 34 3.89 5.54 -24.19
CA THR A 34 5.24 5.01 -24.34
C THR A 34 5.53 4.13 -23.14
N ALA A 35 5.93 2.88 -23.40
CA ALA A 35 6.24 1.95 -22.33
C ALA A 35 7.36 2.47 -21.42
N PHE A 36 7.29 2.12 -20.15
CA PHE A 36 8.32 2.36 -19.15
C PHE A 36 8.55 1.09 -18.32
N GLU A 37 9.72 1.02 -17.67
CA GLU A 37 10.06 -0.08 -16.76
C GLU A 37 9.84 0.36 -15.32
N TYR A 38 9.23 -0.53 -14.53
CA TYR A 38 9.13 -0.38 -13.08
C TYR A 38 10.12 -1.33 -12.41
N ILE A 39 11.10 -0.79 -11.69
CA ILE A 39 12.14 -1.56 -11.01
C ILE A 39 11.99 -1.35 -9.50
N ASP A 40 11.52 -2.37 -8.79
CA ASP A 40 11.42 -2.38 -7.33
C ASP A 40 12.54 -3.24 -6.72
N THR A 41 13.57 -2.57 -6.20
CA THR A 41 14.76 -3.25 -5.66
C THR A 41 14.52 -4.03 -4.36
N HIS A 42 13.45 -3.70 -3.62
CA HIS A 42 13.14 -4.28 -2.31
C HIS A 42 11.64 -4.52 -2.17
N SER A 43 11.08 -5.31 -3.08
CA SER A 43 9.61 -5.38 -3.30
C SER A 43 8.82 -6.09 -2.19
N GLY A 44 9.50 -6.79 -1.28
CA GLY A 44 8.84 -7.58 -0.24
C GLY A 44 7.96 -8.70 -0.82
N VAL A 45 6.86 -9.04 -0.14
CA VAL A 45 5.95 -10.15 -0.55
C VAL A 45 4.76 -9.68 -1.39
N GLY A 46 4.65 -8.38 -1.64
CA GLY A 46 3.61 -7.77 -2.46
C GLY A 46 2.26 -7.56 -1.79
N LEU A 47 1.67 -8.55 -1.10
CA LEU A 47 0.39 -8.38 -0.40
C LEU A 47 0.52 -8.82 1.05
N TYR A 48 0.06 -8.00 1.98
CA TYR A 48 0.17 -8.24 3.42
C TYR A 48 -1.21 -8.45 4.03
N ASP A 49 -1.38 -9.57 4.74
CA ASP A 49 -2.56 -9.82 5.58
C ASP A 49 -2.39 -9.09 6.91
N LEU A 50 -3.23 -8.07 7.16
CA LEU A 50 -3.23 -7.29 8.39
C LEU A 50 -3.77 -8.08 9.59
N GLN A 51 -4.43 -9.24 9.36
CA GLN A 51 -4.85 -10.16 10.42
C GLN A 51 -3.76 -11.21 10.75
N SER A 52 -2.63 -11.19 10.05
CA SER A 52 -1.52 -12.11 10.33
C SER A 52 -0.90 -11.89 11.71
N SER A 53 -0.29 -12.94 12.27
CA SER A 53 0.38 -12.88 13.58
C SER A 53 1.53 -11.87 13.61
N ASP A 54 2.20 -11.61 12.48
CA ASP A 54 3.23 -10.58 12.37
C ASP A 54 2.61 -9.18 12.52
N SER A 55 1.57 -8.87 11.74
CA SER A 55 0.91 -7.55 11.76
C SER A 55 0.26 -7.27 13.12
N GLN A 56 -0.43 -8.26 13.69
CA GLN A 56 -1.06 -8.22 15.01
C GLN A 56 -0.05 -8.19 16.17
N LYS A 57 1.26 -8.24 15.92
CA LYS A 57 2.25 -8.05 16.98
C LYS A 57 2.46 -6.58 17.31
N LEU A 58 2.48 -5.72 16.31
CA LEU A 58 2.74 -4.27 16.47
C LEU A 58 1.52 -3.40 16.17
N HIS A 59 0.58 -3.86 15.35
CA HIS A 59 -0.62 -3.14 14.93
C HIS A 59 -0.34 -1.77 14.28
N GLU A 60 0.84 -1.55 13.66
CA GLU A 60 1.18 -0.22 13.15
C GLU A 60 0.21 0.30 12.08
N TYR A 61 -0.49 -0.61 11.37
CA TYR A 61 -1.52 -0.24 10.40
C TYR A 61 -2.69 0.54 11.01
N THR A 62 -2.99 0.35 12.30
CA THR A 62 -4.09 1.08 12.96
C THR A 62 -3.75 2.56 13.10
N GLU A 63 -2.46 2.90 13.20
CA GLU A 63 -1.97 4.28 13.24
C GLU A 63 -1.63 4.84 11.85
N GLY A 64 -1.69 3.99 10.81
CA GLY A 64 -1.53 4.35 9.41
C GLY A 64 -2.86 4.27 8.66
N ILE A 65 -2.99 3.30 7.75
CA ILE A 65 -4.14 3.18 6.87
C ILE A 65 -5.48 3.05 7.64
N GLY A 66 -5.48 2.42 8.82
CA GLY A 66 -6.67 2.27 9.65
C GLY A 66 -7.21 3.57 10.25
N LYS A 67 -6.43 4.66 10.23
CA LYS A 67 -6.87 5.99 10.70
C LYS A 67 -7.51 6.84 9.61
N LEU A 68 -7.32 6.51 8.34
CA LEU A 68 -7.81 7.34 7.25
C LEU A 68 -9.27 7.03 6.95
N ASN A 69 -10.11 8.05 7.00
CA ASN A 69 -11.43 8.01 6.43
C ASN A 69 -11.36 8.49 4.97
N PHE A 70 -11.77 7.65 4.04
CA PHE A 70 -11.57 7.92 2.61
C PHE A 70 -12.36 9.14 2.12
N GLU A 71 -13.49 9.45 2.76
CA GLU A 71 -14.33 10.61 2.42
C GLU A 71 -13.69 11.94 2.82
N GLU A 72 -12.74 11.92 3.78
CA GLU A 72 -12.07 13.13 4.27
C GLU A 72 -10.92 13.61 3.36
N PHE A 73 -10.42 12.73 2.48
CA PHE A 73 -9.26 12.99 1.62
C PHE A 73 -9.53 12.67 0.15
N PRO A 74 -10.44 13.40 -0.53
CA PRO A 74 -10.80 13.14 -1.92
C PRO A 74 -9.60 13.24 -2.90
N GLU A 75 -8.57 14.01 -2.55
CA GLU A 75 -7.32 14.11 -3.30
C GLU A 75 -6.51 12.81 -3.34
N LEU A 76 -6.78 11.88 -2.42
CA LEU A 76 -6.14 10.56 -2.34
C LEU A 76 -6.98 9.45 -2.97
N SER A 77 -8.06 9.80 -3.68
CA SER A 77 -9.00 8.84 -4.30
C SER A 77 -8.30 7.73 -5.09
N ARG A 78 -7.31 8.06 -5.92
CA ARG A 78 -6.55 7.05 -6.70
C ARG A 78 -5.83 6.03 -5.81
N TYR A 79 -5.22 6.48 -4.72
CA TYR A 79 -4.57 5.59 -3.77
C TYR A 79 -5.61 4.72 -3.06
N PHE A 80 -6.73 5.29 -2.63
CA PHE A 80 -7.81 4.52 -1.98
C PHE A 80 -8.46 3.51 -2.93
N ASP A 81 -8.61 3.83 -4.21
CA ASP A 81 -9.14 2.89 -5.21
C ASP A 81 -8.22 1.67 -5.36
N VAL A 82 -6.90 1.88 -5.32
CA VAL A 82 -5.92 0.78 -5.25
C VAL A 82 -6.10 -0.03 -3.97
N ILE A 83 -6.24 0.59 -2.79
CA ILE A 83 -6.46 -0.17 -1.55
C ILE A 83 -7.77 -0.99 -1.61
N LYS A 84 -8.84 -0.41 -2.15
CA LYS A 84 -10.14 -1.07 -2.30
C LYS A 84 -10.10 -2.25 -3.28
N SER A 85 -9.28 -2.19 -4.33
CA SER A 85 -9.21 -3.30 -5.30
C SER A 85 -8.68 -4.61 -4.70
N PHE A 86 -8.03 -4.55 -3.53
CA PHE A 86 -7.57 -5.71 -2.76
C PHE A 86 -8.48 -6.07 -1.57
N ASN A 87 -9.60 -5.38 -1.37
CA ASN A 87 -10.49 -5.57 -0.21
C ASN A 87 -11.96 -5.57 -0.62
N ASP A 88 -12.64 -6.70 -0.47
CA ASP A 88 -14.07 -6.87 -0.80
C ASP A 88 -15.05 -6.20 0.19
N SER A 89 -14.54 -5.62 1.27
CA SER A 89 -15.34 -5.03 2.35
C SER A 89 -14.82 -3.67 2.75
N ASP A 90 -15.66 -2.88 3.42
CA ASP A 90 -15.27 -1.59 4.01
C ASP A 90 -14.17 -1.72 5.07
N THR A 91 -13.87 -2.94 5.53
CA THR A 91 -12.72 -3.24 6.39
C THR A 91 -11.50 -3.61 5.56
N ILE A 92 -10.39 -2.92 5.80
CA ILE A 92 -9.09 -3.19 5.17
C ILE A 92 -8.45 -4.38 5.87
N LYS A 93 -8.48 -5.54 5.21
CA LYS A 93 -7.84 -6.79 5.68
C LYS A 93 -6.49 -7.01 5.01
N PHE A 94 -6.37 -6.63 3.75
CA PHE A 94 -5.15 -6.75 2.97
C PHE A 94 -4.57 -5.38 2.66
N TYR A 95 -3.26 -5.24 2.84
CA TYR A 95 -2.52 -4.05 2.45
C TYR A 95 -1.60 -4.37 1.27
N PRO A 96 -1.79 -3.75 0.10
CA PRO A 96 -0.91 -3.95 -1.05
C PRO A 96 0.41 -3.19 -0.82
N GLY A 97 1.52 -3.92 -0.92
CA GLY A 97 2.85 -3.34 -1.05
C GLY A 97 3.13 -2.84 -2.48
N SER A 98 4.28 -2.21 -2.64
CA SER A 98 4.72 -1.57 -3.89
C SER A 98 4.60 -2.43 -5.17
N PRO A 99 4.96 -3.73 -5.22
CA PRO A 99 4.81 -4.50 -6.45
C PRO A 99 3.36 -4.89 -6.76
N SER A 100 2.45 -4.88 -5.77
CA SER A 100 1.01 -5.08 -6.04
C SER A 100 0.35 -3.79 -6.51
N ILE A 101 0.83 -2.64 -6.03
CA ILE A 101 0.37 -1.31 -6.47
C ILE A 101 0.75 -1.05 -7.94
N ALA A 102 1.90 -1.57 -8.38
CA ALA A 102 2.43 -1.31 -9.71
C ALA A 102 1.93 -2.27 -10.81
N GLN A 103 0.96 -3.14 -10.51
CA GLN A 103 0.37 -4.11 -11.45
C GLN A 103 -0.81 -3.56 -12.23
#